data_AF-A0A934RG27-F1
#
_entry.id   AF-A0A934RG27-F1
#
_cell.length_a   1.000
_cell.length_b   1.000
_cell.length_c   1.000
_cell.angle_alpha   90.00
_cell.angle_beta   90.00
_cell.angle_gamma   90.00
#
_symmetry.space_group_name_H-M   'P 1'
#
loop_
_entity.id
_entity.type
_entity.pdbx_description
1 polymer ?
#
loop_
_entity_poly.entity_id
_entity_poly.type
_entity_poly.pdbx_seq_one_letter_code
_entity_poly.pdbx_strand_id
1 'polypeptide(L)'
;MIRLGEEYRAQLVLCALQCALIVGGTFLVGAFAKVTLNMGVNSRALPMASVHFIRYFGISLLLMPLAWTIFTILAERSELWWATRRFTLATGILLLCILAAFFFWVVHTAAVQPYQDIGPIQPAY
;
A
#
# COMPACT_ATOMS: atom_id res chain seq x y z
N MET A 1 -5.26 32.70 11.79
CA MET A 1 -4.33 31.73 11.19
C MET A 1 -4.23 30.52 12.11
N ILE A 2 -4.79 29.40 11.69
CA ILE A 2 -4.84 28.17 12.49
C ILE A 2 -3.45 27.53 12.46
N ARG A 3 -2.76 27.43 13.60
CA ARG A 3 -1.48 26.72 13.74
C ARG A 3 -1.71 25.20 13.70
N LEU A 4 -2.16 24.69 12.56
CA LEU A 4 -2.30 23.25 12.28
C LEU A 4 -0.96 22.49 12.43
N GLY A 5 0.17 23.18 12.28
CA GLY A 5 1.49 22.55 12.13
C GLY A 5 2.05 21.86 13.38
N GLU A 6 1.77 22.34 14.60
CA GLU A 6 2.37 21.77 15.81
C GLU A 6 1.48 20.70 16.46
N GLU A 7 0.17 20.93 16.53
CA GLU A 7 -0.77 20.01 17.20
C GLU A 7 -0.97 18.70 16.42
N TYR A 8 -1.01 18.77 15.09
CA TYR A 8 -1.29 17.64 14.21
C TYR A 8 -0.05 17.08 13.50
N ARG A 9 1.15 17.48 13.92
CA ARG A 9 2.41 17.10 13.28
C ARG A 9 2.57 15.59 13.11
N ALA A 10 2.22 14.82 14.15
CA ALA A 10 2.33 13.36 14.12
C ALA A 10 1.37 12.70 13.10
N GLN A 11 0.15 13.23 12.96
CA GLN A 11 -0.83 12.72 12.00
C GLN A 11 -0.40 13.03 10.56
N LEU A 12 0.14 14.23 10.32
CA LEU A 12 0.70 14.60 9.02
C LEU A 12 1.91 13.75 8.63
N VAL A 13 2.81 13.46 9.59
CA VAL A 13 3.95 12.55 9.37
C VAL A 13 3.48 11.14 9.03
N LEU A 14 2.48 10.61 9.75
CA LEU A 14 1.91 9.29 9.44
C LEU A 14 1.26 9.25 8.05
N CYS A 15 0.49 10.29 7.70
CA CYS A 15 -0.08 10.41 6.36
C CYS A 15 1.01 10.44 5.28
N ALA A 16 2.10 11.20 5.50
CA ALA A 16 3.22 11.26 4.58
C ALA A 16 3.91 9.89 4.41
N LEU A 17 4.11 9.15 5.51
CA LEU A 17 4.67 7.79 5.47
C LEU A 17 3.75 6.82 4.72
N GLN A 18 2.44 6.89 4.92
CA GLN A 18 1.47 6.08 4.18
C GLN A 18 1.51 6.39 2.68
N CYS A 19 1.53 7.67 2.30
CA CYS A 19 1.67 8.09 0.91
C CYS A 19 2.98 7.58 0.29
N ALA A 20 4.11 7.75 0.99
CA ALA A 20 5.41 7.26 0.53
C ALA A 20 5.41 5.74 0.34
N LEU A 21 4.79 4.99 1.25
CA LEU A 21 4.65 3.54 1.17
C LEU A 21 3.76 3.10 0.00
N ILE A 22 2.65 3.82 -0.28
CA ILE A 22 1.79 3.52 -1.43
C ILE A 22 2.53 3.79 -2.74
N VAL A 23 3.18 4.94 -2.86
CA VAL A 23 3.95 5.30 -4.06
C VAL A 23 5.08 4.29 -4.27
N GLY A 24 5.92 4.07 -3.26
CA GLY A 24 7.04 3.13 -3.31
C GLY A 24 6.59 1.69 -3.57
N GLY A 25 5.55 1.22 -2.87
CA GLY A 25 4.98 -0.11 -3.06
C GLY A 25 4.40 -0.30 -4.46
N THR A 26 3.72 0.72 -5.01
CA THR A 26 3.18 0.67 -6.38
C THR A 26 4.29 0.59 -7.42
N PHE A 27 5.36 1.40 -7.27
CA PHE A 27 6.54 1.31 -8.14
C PHE A 27 7.22 -0.05 -8.05
N LEU A 28 7.40 -0.58 -6.84
CA LEU A 28 8.04 -1.87 -6.60
C LEU A 28 7.24 -3.02 -7.23
N VAL A 29 5.92 -3.09 -6.97
CA VAL A 29 5.03 -4.08 -7.59
C VAL A 29 5.06 -3.97 -9.11
N GLY A 30 5.01 -2.76 -9.65
CA GLY A 30 5.09 -2.53 -11.10
C GLY A 30 6.42 -2.99 -11.71
N ALA A 31 7.54 -2.81 -11.00
CA ALA A 31 8.85 -3.28 -11.43
C ALA A 31 8.91 -4.81 -11.46
N PHE A 32 8.51 -5.48 -10.39
CA PHE A 32 8.49 -6.95 -10.32
C PHE A 32 7.53 -7.55 -11.36
N ALA A 33 6.34 -6.98 -11.54
CA ALA A 33 5.41 -7.45 -12.56
C ALA A 33 6.02 -7.38 -13.98
N LYS A 34 6.77 -6.32 -14.31
CA LYS A 34 7.47 -6.20 -15.60
C LYS A 34 8.59 -7.24 -15.74
N VAL A 35 9.36 -7.48 -14.68
CA VAL A 35 10.43 -8.49 -14.70
C VAL A 35 9.83 -9.87 -14.96
N THR A 36 8.76 -10.24 -14.25
CA THR A 36 8.10 -11.54 -14.41
C THR A 36 7.50 -11.73 -15.81
N LEU A 37 6.91 -10.68 -16.40
CA LEU A 37 6.41 -10.71 -17.79
C LEU A 37 7.54 -10.91 -18.82
N ASN A 38 8.69 -10.24 -18.63
CA ASN A 38 9.84 -10.38 -19.54
C ASN A 38 10.52 -11.75 -19.44
N MET A 39 10.37 -12.46 -18.32
CA MET A 39 10.89 -13.82 -18.14
C MET A 39 10.02 -14.90 -18.82
N GLY A 40 8.94 -14.52 -19.52
CA GLY A 40 8.08 -15.46 -20.23
C GLY A 40 7.23 -16.36 -19.32
N VAL A 41 7.18 -16.06 -18.03
CA VAL A 41 6.36 -16.79 -17.06
C VAL A 41 4.89 -16.53 -17.39
N ASN A 42 4.11 -17.61 -17.44
CA ASN A 42 2.71 -17.54 -17.82
C ASN A 42 1.97 -16.51 -16.95
N SER A 43 1.37 -15.54 -17.63
CA SER A 43 0.44 -14.51 -17.14
C SER A 43 -0.68 -14.99 -16.20
N ARG A 44 -0.90 -16.30 -16.07
CA ARG A 44 -1.88 -16.91 -15.16
C ARG A 44 -1.37 -17.07 -13.73
N ALA A 45 -0.06 -17.07 -13.51
CA ALA A 45 0.51 -17.21 -12.18
C ALA A 45 0.37 -15.93 -11.37
N LEU A 46 0.80 -14.78 -11.93
CA LEU A 46 0.60 -13.51 -11.25
C LEU A 46 -0.88 -13.30 -10.94
N PRO A 47 -1.26 -12.91 -9.71
CA PRO A 47 -2.61 -12.44 -9.44
C PRO A 47 -2.79 -11.12 -10.20
N MET A 48 -3.12 -11.25 -11.49
CA MET A 48 -3.33 -10.17 -12.46
C MET A 48 -4.31 -9.15 -11.90
N ALA A 49 -5.32 -9.62 -11.15
CA ALA A 49 -6.26 -8.78 -10.44
C ALA A 49 -5.56 -7.80 -9.48
N SER A 50 -4.57 -8.24 -8.70
CA SER A 50 -3.84 -7.41 -7.72
C SER A 50 -2.91 -6.39 -8.40
N VAL A 51 -2.24 -6.80 -9.48
CA VAL A 51 -1.34 -5.91 -10.24
C VAL A 51 -2.14 -4.86 -11.01
N HIS A 52 -3.24 -5.25 -11.64
CA HIS A 52 -4.18 -4.31 -12.27
C HIS A 52 -4.82 -3.42 -11.21
N PHE A 53 -5.20 -3.97 -10.05
CA PHE A 53 -5.78 -3.19 -8.97
C PHE A 53 -4.82 -2.09 -8.50
N ILE A 54 -3.55 -2.41 -8.24
CA ILE A 54 -2.56 -1.39 -7.83
C ILE A 54 -2.33 -0.35 -8.93
N ARG A 55 -2.34 -0.77 -10.21
CA ARG A 55 -2.13 0.14 -11.34
C ARG A 55 -3.30 1.08 -11.59
N TYR A 56 -4.54 0.63 -11.39
CA TYR A 56 -5.75 1.43 -11.61
C TYR A 56 -6.22 2.17 -10.35
N PHE A 57 -6.05 1.57 -9.18
CA PHE A 57 -6.49 2.11 -7.88
C PHE A 57 -5.36 2.75 -7.07
N GLY A 58 -4.14 2.88 -7.62
CA GLY A 58 -3.03 3.55 -6.92
C GLY A 58 -3.39 4.96 -6.43
N ILE A 59 -4.18 5.71 -7.21
CA ILE A 59 -4.71 7.03 -6.81
C ILE A 59 -5.74 6.87 -5.68
N SER A 60 -6.67 5.93 -5.80
CA SER A 60 -7.67 5.67 -4.75
C SER A 60 -7.03 5.23 -3.43
N LEU A 61 -5.98 4.41 -3.51
CA LEU A 61 -5.14 4.01 -2.38
C LEU A 61 -4.44 5.20 -1.74
N LEU A 62 -4.02 6.20 -2.53
CA LEU A 62 -3.44 7.46 -2.05
C LEU A 62 -4.48 8.40 -1.43
N LEU A 63 -5.69 8.44 -1.97
CA LEU A 63 -6.78 9.27 -1.45
C LEU A 63 -7.34 8.73 -0.13
N MET A 64 -7.31 7.42 0.09
CA MET A 64 -7.80 6.79 1.33
C MET A 64 -7.12 7.29 2.61
N PRO A 65 -5.79 7.27 2.78
CA PRO A 65 -5.12 7.77 3.98
C PRO A 65 -5.29 9.28 4.15
N LEU A 66 -5.32 10.04 3.05
CA LEU A 66 -5.55 11.48 3.07
C LEU A 66 -6.97 11.81 3.55
N ALA A 67 -7.99 11.15 2.99
CA ALA A 67 -9.38 11.28 3.40
C ALA A 67 -9.55 10.86 4.86
N TRP A 68 -8.93 9.76 5.29
CA TRP A 68 -8.96 9.30 6.67
C TRP A 68 -8.37 10.34 7.64
N THR A 69 -7.21 10.90 7.30
CA THR A 69 -6.54 11.92 8.12
C THR A 69 -7.34 13.22 8.21
N ILE A 70 -7.95 13.66 7.11
CA ILE A 70 -8.83 14.83 7.11
C ILE A 70 -10.08 14.56 7.96
N PHE A 71 -10.69 13.39 7.80
CA PHE A 71 -11.88 12.99 8.54
C PHE A 71 -11.62 12.94 10.05
N THR A 72 -10.50 12.36 10.49
CA THR A 72 -10.17 12.27 11.92
C THR A 72 -9.83 13.63 12.52
N ILE A 73 -9.15 14.53 11.78
CA ILE A 73 -8.91 15.91 12.23
C ILE A 73 -10.23 16.67 12.40
N LEU A 74 -11.15 16.54 11.43
CA LEU A 74 -12.47 17.18 11.52
C LEU A 74 -13.30 16.60 12.68
N ALA A 75 -13.20 15.28 12.90
CA ALA A 75 -13.90 14.61 13.99
C ALA A 75 -13.37 15.03 15.37
N GLU A 76 -12.04 15.14 15.52
CA GLU A 76 -11.39 15.69 16.72
C GLU A 76 -11.84 17.13 17.00
N ARG A 77 -11.93 17.97 15.97
CA ARG A 77 -12.37 19.37 16.09
C ARG A 77 -13.86 19.51 16.43
N SER A 78 -14.66 18.53 16.06
CA SER A 78 -16.09 18.50 16.36
C SER A 78 -16.38 17.95 17.77
N GLU A 79 -15.33 17.71 18.57
CA GLU A 79 -15.40 17.13 19.91
C GLU A 79 -16.19 15.80 19.97
N LEU A 80 -16.11 15.01 18.89
CA LEU A 80 -16.74 13.71 18.87
C LEU A 80 -16.10 12.80 19.92
N TRP A 81 -16.93 12.18 20.77
CA TRP A 81 -16.51 11.37 21.92
C TRP A 81 -15.53 10.23 21.59
N TRP A 82 -15.58 9.69 20.37
CA TRP A 82 -14.71 8.61 19.91
C TRP A 82 -13.42 9.12 19.22
N ALA A 83 -13.43 10.36 18.71
CA ALA A 83 -12.35 10.93 17.93
C ALA A 83 -11.31 11.58 18.84
N THR A 84 -10.58 10.74 19.57
CA THR A 84 -9.45 11.21 20.40
C THR A 84 -8.14 11.16 19.61
N ARG A 85 -7.19 12.05 19.95
CA ARG A 85 -5.85 12.08 19.34
C ARG A 85 -5.15 10.72 19.35
N ARG A 86 -5.33 9.94 20.43
CA ARG A 86 -4.77 8.58 20.57
C ARG A 86 -5.42 7.61 19.59
N PHE A 87 -6.74 7.68 19.43
CA PHE A 87 -7.48 6.86 18.47
C PHE A 87 -7.06 7.14 17.03
N THR A 88 -6.92 8.42 16.66
CA THR A 88 -6.47 8.81 15.33
C THR A 88 -5.06 8.31 15.02
N LEU A 89 -4.13 8.41 15.98
CA LEU A 89 -2.78 7.86 15.82
C LEU A 89 -2.80 6.33 15.72
N ALA A 90 -3.58 5.64 16.58
CA ALA A 90 -3.68 4.19 16.56
C ALA A 90 -4.25 3.67 15.23
N THR A 91 -5.31 4.30 14.72
CA THR A 91 -5.91 3.95 13.42
C THR A 91 -4.98 4.28 12.25
N GLY A 92 -4.23 5.38 12.32
CA GLY A 92 -3.19 5.71 11.34
C GLY A 92 -2.05 4.67 11.31
N ILE A 93 -1.57 4.23 12.47
CA ILE A 93 -0.56 3.16 12.55
C ILE A 93 -1.14 1.84 12.02
N LEU A 94 -2.37 1.49 12.41
CA LEU A 94 -3.04 0.29 11.94
C LEU A 94 -3.18 0.28 10.41
N LEU A 95 -3.61 1.40 9.82
CA LEU A 95 -3.72 1.55 8.37
C LEU A 95 -2.36 1.40 7.68
N LEU A 96 -1.30 2.00 8.24
CA LEU A 96 0.06 1.86 7.74
C LEU A 96 0.51 0.39 7.75
N CYS A 97 0.26 -0.33 8.84
CA CYS A 97 0.59 -1.76 8.94
C CYS A 97 -0.18 -2.61 7.92
N ILE A 98 -1.48 -2.34 7.73
CA ILE A 98 -2.32 -3.04 6.74
C ILE A 98 -1.78 -2.80 5.32
N LEU A 99 -1.46 -1.55 4.97
CA LEU A 99 -0.89 -1.21 3.66
C LEU A 99 0.48 -1.89 3.47
N ALA A 100 1.35 -1.85 4.48
CA ALA A 100 2.65 -2.49 4.42
C ALA A 100 2.54 -4.02 4.21
N ALA A 101 1.66 -4.68 4.97
CA ALA A 101 1.40 -6.11 4.81
C ALA A 101 0.81 -6.45 3.44
N PHE A 102 -0.10 -5.61 2.93
CA PHE A 102 -0.68 -5.78 1.59
C PHE A 102 0.39 -5.68 0.49
N PHE A 103 1.21 -4.62 0.49
CA PHE A 103 2.28 -4.48 -0.50
C PHE A 103 3.32 -5.60 -0.37
N PHE A 104 3.70 -5.97 0.85
CA PHE A 104 4.61 -7.09 1.08
C PHE A 104 4.07 -8.40 0.51
N TRP A 105 2.79 -8.72 0.75
CA TRP A 105 2.15 -9.91 0.21
C TRP A 105 2.10 -9.90 -1.33
N VAL A 106 1.78 -8.77 -1.94
CA VAL A 106 1.74 -8.65 -3.41
C VAL A 106 3.15 -8.79 -4.02
N VAL A 107 4.16 -8.16 -3.42
CA VAL A 107 5.55 -8.31 -3.88
C VAL A 107 6.03 -9.74 -3.70
N HIS A 108 5.76 -10.36 -2.55
CA HIS A 108 6.14 -11.74 -2.27
C HIS A 108 5.50 -12.73 -3.26
N THR A 109 4.19 -12.58 -3.55
CA THR A 109 3.52 -13.41 -4.56
C THR A 109 4.11 -13.20 -5.95
N ALA A 110 4.35 -11.95 -6.35
CA ALA A 110 4.99 -11.62 -7.62
C ALA A 110 6.44 -12.15 -7.75
N ALA A 111 7.18 -12.25 -6.65
CA ALA A 111 8.56 -12.72 -6.62
C ALA A 111 8.71 -14.24 -6.53
N VAL A 112 7.79 -14.94 -5.86
CA VAL A 112 7.89 -16.41 -5.63
C VAL A 112 7.29 -17.22 -6.78
N GLN A 113 6.22 -16.75 -7.41
CA GLN A 113 5.57 -17.47 -8.51
C GLN A 113 6.45 -17.80 -9.74
N PRO A 114 7.42 -16.96 -10.16
CA PRO A 114 8.33 -17.29 -11.26
C PRO A 114 9.11 -18.59 -11.02
N TYR A 115 9.43 -18.92 -9.76
CA TYR A 115 10.24 -20.10 -9.43
C TYR A 115 9.46 -21.41 -9.46
N GLN A 116 8.13 -21.39 -9.33
CA GLN A 116 7.33 -22.61 -9.33
C GLN A 116 6.91 -23.06 -10.73
N ASP A 117 6.76 -22.12 -11.68
CA ASP A 117 6.38 -22.42 -13.06
C ASP A 117 7.55 -22.87 -13.94
N ILE A 118 8.79 -22.58 -13.52
CA ILE A 118 10.00 -23.18 -14.11
C ILE A 118 10.15 -24.57 -13.48
N GLY A 119 9.40 -25.56 -13.98
CA GLY A 119 9.60 -26.96 -13.62
C GLY A 119 11.07 -27.39 -13.78
N PRO A 120 11.49 -28.52 -13.17
CA PRO A 120 12.86 -29.00 -13.33
C PRO A 120 13.18 -29.09 -14.82
N ILE A 121 14.26 -28.42 -15.23
CA ILE A 121 14.74 -28.41 -16.62
C ILE A 121 14.75 -29.85 -17.09
N GLN A 122 13.81 -30.25 -17.96
CA GLN A 122 13.85 -31.57 -18.53
C GLN A 122 15.09 -31.59 -19.43
N PRO A 123 16.08 -32.47 -19.14
CA PRO A 123 17.23 -32.61 -20.02
C PRO A 123 16.71 -33.04 -21.40
N ALA A 124 17.10 -32.29 -22.42
CA ALA A 124 16.80 -32.64 -23.81
C ALA A 124 17.50 -33.96 -24.13
N TYR A 125 16.74 -35.05 -24.20
CA TYR A 125 17.16 -36.34 -24.70
C TYR A 125 16.39 -36.66 -25.98
#